data_AF-A0A1F4BNR0-F1
#
_entry.id   AF-A0A1F4BNR0-F1
#
_cell.length_a   1.000
_cell.length_b   1.000
_cell.length_c   1.000
_cell.angle_alpha   90.00
_cell.angle_beta   90.00
_cell.angle_gamma   90.00
#
_symmetry.space_group_name_H-M   'P 1'
#
loop_
_entity.id
_entity.type
_entity.pdbx_description
1 polymer ?
#
loop_
_entity_poly.entity_id
_entity_poly.type
_entity_poly.pdbx_seq_one_letter_code
_entity_poly.pdbx_strand_id
1 'polypeptide(L)'
;MALLARYQCPTPFHEVRTRFLGNIASPVMAASPLETLKQLWGGELPEFDSMEAVNELLNALIAGLWNRLAEHQSSRNPFRLIRFEVAQTREGVKHLALVRRQELDGFVEGLFGPEKHINLPERAHKALGVLAEIRAMLAGVINLLDDSSKPAEPDDLKDMVRNIQKLTIIVETEMNTAILSCTRARRQLLEQIPATKPTLH
;
A
#
# COMPACT_ATOMS: atom_id res chain seq x y z
N MET A 1 5.64 13.49 -3.64
CA MET A 1 6.80 13.24 -4.54
C MET A 1 6.60 14.09 -5.79
N ALA A 2 7.59 14.90 -6.18
CA ALA A 2 7.41 15.98 -7.17
C ALA A 2 7.00 15.49 -8.57
N LEU A 3 7.50 14.34 -9.02
CA LEU A 3 7.11 13.78 -10.33
C LEU A 3 5.65 13.32 -10.36
N LEU A 4 5.14 12.71 -9.29
CA LEU A 4 3.71 12.34 -9.22
C LEU A 4 2.81 13.58 -9.36
N ALA A 5 3.19 14.70 -8.73
CA ALA A 5 2.45 15.96 -8.85
C ALA A 5 2.58 16.57 -10.25
N ARG A 6 3.78 16.53 -10.86
CA ARG A 6 4.02 17.01 -12.23
C ARG A 6 3.09 16.34 -13.24
N TYR A 7 2.86 15.05 -13.09
CA TYR A 7 1.97 14.27 -13.96
C TYR A 7 0.55 14.08 -13.38
N GLN A 8 0.14 14.95 -12.45
CA GLN A 8 -1.21 14.98 -11.89
C GLN A 8 -1.74 13.61 -11.42
N CYS A 9 -0.86 12.81 -10.81
CA CYS A 9 -1.24 11.49 -10.31
C CYS A 9 -2.36 11.64 -9.26
N PRO A 10 -3.53 11.01 -9.46
CA PRO A 10 -4.65 11.11 -8.53
C PRO A 10 -4.37 10.36 -7.22
N THR A 11 -3.46 9.38 -7.25
CA THR A 11 -3.08 8.59 -6.08
C THR A 11 -2.00 9.31 -5.26
N PRO A 12 -2.25 9.59 -3.97
CA PRO A 12 -1.27 10.26 -3.12
C PRO A 12 -0.07 9.36 -2.82
N PHE A 13 1.08 9.96 -2.55
CA PHE A 13 2.35 9.23 -2.45
C PHE A 13 2.37 8.10 -1.38
N HIS A 14 1.70 8.29 -0.24
CA HIS A 14 1.60 7.24 0.78
C HIS A 14 0.87 5.99 0.28
N GLU A 15 -0.19 6.18 -0.51
CA GLU A 15 -0.94 5.11 -1.15
C GLU A 15 -0.13 4.47 -2.29
N VAL A 16 0.62 5.26 -3.07
CA VAL A 16 1.55 4.70 -4.08
C VAL A 16 2.56 3.74 -3.44
N ARG A 17 3.14 4.12 -2.28
CA ARG A 17 4.09 3.26 -1.56
C ARG A 17 3.47 1.92 -1.21
N THR A 18 2.26 1.93 -0.65
CA THR A 18 1.62 0.70 -0.22
C THR A 18 1.05 -0.10 -1.38
N ARG A 19 0.61 0.53 -2.48
CA ARG A 19 0.20 -0.16 -3.72
C ARG A 19 1.35 -0.91 -4.36
N PHE A 20 2.54 -0.31 -4.44
CA PHE A 20 3.73 -1.04 -4.88
C PHE A 20 4.11 -2.16 -3.92
N LEU A 21 4.09 -1.90 -2.61
CA LEU A 21 4.40 -2.91 -1.60
C LEU A 21 3.45 -4.12 -1.66
N GLY A 22 2.16 -3.87 -1.86
CA GLY A 22 1.16 -4.92 -2.07
C GLY A 22 1.51 -5.78 -3.28
N ASN A 23 1.82 -5.16 -4.43
CA ASN A 23 2.15 -5.91 -5.64
C ASN A 23 3.46 -6.70 -5.52
N ILE A 24 4.48 -6.12 -4.90
CA ILE A 24 5.73 -6.80 -4.54
C ILE A 24 5.44 -8.05 -3.69
N ALA A 25 4.54 -7.93 -2.72
CA ALA A 25 4.16 -9.03 -1.84
C ALA A 25 3.23 -10.05 -2.49
N SER A 26 2.59 -9.73 -3.62
CA SER A 26 1.55 -10.55 -4.22
C SER A 26 2.03 -11.99 -4.48
N PRO A 27 1.26 -13.02 -4.06
CA PRO A 27 1.57 -14.40 -4.38
C PRO A 27 1.27 -14.74 -5.85
N VAL A 28 0.62 -13.83 -6.60
CA VAL A 28 0.29 -14.00 -8.01
C VAL A 28 1.56 -13.87 -8.86
N MET A 29 1.89 -14.93 -9.61
CA MET A 29 3.09 -14.97 -10.46
C MET A 29 3.07 -13.95 -11.60
N ALA A 30 1.87 -13.62 -12.09
CA ALA A 30 1.65 -12.64 -13.16
C ALA A 30 1.58 -11.18 -12.67
N ALA A 31 1.80 -10.92 -11.37
CA ALA A 31 1.79 -9.57 -10.82
C ALA A 31 2.85 -8.69 -11.54
N SER A 32 2.39 -7.60 -12.15
CA SER A 32 3.21 -6.72 -12.99
C SER A 32 3.45 -5.36 -12.33
N PRO A 33 4.73 -4.95 -12.15
CA PRO A 33 5.07 -3.61 -11.68
C PRO A 33 4.56 -2.51 -12.61
N LEU A 34 4.61 -2.74 -13.93
CA LEU A 34 4.20 -1.76 -14.94
C LEU A 34 2.69 -1.57 -14.95
N GLU A 35 1.92 -2.66 -14.82
CA GLU A 35 0.46 -2.54 -14.70
C GLU A 35 0.07 -1.85 -13.40
N THR A 36 0.74 -2.16 -12.28
CA THR A 36 0.53 -1.44 -11.02
C THR A 36 0.83 0.06 -11.14
N LEU A 37 1.86 0.42 -11.90
CA LEU A 37 2.19 1.81 -12.20
C LEU A 37 1.08 2.51 -13.00
N LYS A 38 0.58 1.87 -14.06
CA LYS A 38 -0.54 2.39 -14.86
C LYS A 38 -1.80 2.61 -14.03
N GLN A 39 -2.09 1.70 -13.09
CA GLN A 39 -3.24 1.82 -12.20
C GLN A 39 -3.17 3.04 -11.26
N LEU A 40 -2.00 3.66 -11.08
CA LEU A 40 -1.91 4.95 -10.37
C LEU A 40 -2.68 6.08 -11.10
N TRP A 41 -2.89 5.94 -12.42
CA TRP A 41 -3.63 6.87 -13.27
C TRP A 41 -4.91 6.25 -13.85
N GLY A 42 -5.44 5.19 -13.24
CA GLY A 42 -6.68 4.56 -13.69
C GLY A 42 -6.53 3.60 -14.87
N GLY A 43 -5.29 3.17 -15.18
CA GLY A 43 -5.02 2.08 -16.13
C GLY A 43 -4.18 2.46 -17.34
N GLU A 44 -3.95 3.76 -17.56
CA GLU A 44 -3.09 4.27 -18.62
C GLU A 44 -2.09 5.27 -18.04
N LEU A 45 -0.87 5.31 -18.58
CA LEU A 45 0.10 6.32 -18.17
C LEU A 45 -0.33 7.71 -18.69
N PRO A 46 0.05 8.80 -18.00
CA PRO A 46 -0.19 10.15 -18.49
C PRO A 46 0.55 10.40 -19.80
N GLU A 47 0.16 11.46 -20.51
CA GLU A 47 0.93 11.92 -21.68
C GLU A 47 2.31 12.44 -21.26
N PHE A 48 3.32 12.16 -22.09
CA PHE A 48 4.70 12.60 -21.86
C PHE A 48 5.20 13.40 -23.06
N ASP A 49 5.95 14.47 -22.77
CA ASP A 49 6.54 15.34 -23.79
C ASP A 49 7.70 14.67 -24.56
N SER A 50 8.28 13.59 -24.01
CA SER A 50 9.45 12.91 -24.56
C SER A 50 9.66 11.52 -23.98
N MET A 51 10.50 10.70 -24.63
CA MET A 51 10.94 9.42 -24.09
C MET A 51 11.81 9.59 -22.83
N GLU A 52 12.57 10.67 -22.75
CA GLU A 52 13.35 11.03 -21.57
C GLU A 52 12.45 11.22 -20.34
N ALA A 53 11.29 11.86 -20.51
CA ALA A 53 10.30 12.04 -19.47
C ALA A 53 9.67 10.72 -18.98
N VAL A 54 9.43 9.78 -19.90
CA VAL A 54 9.00 8.41 -19.58
C VAL A 54 10.07 7.70 -18.74
N ASN A 55 11.32 7.75 -19.20
CA ASN A 55 12.45 7.12 -18.53
C ASN A 55 12.69 7.71 -17.13
N GLU A 56 12.54 9.02 -16.96
CA GLU A 56 12.62 9.69 -15.66
C GLU A 56 11.58 9.11 -14.68
N LEU A 57 10.32 8.98 -15.11
CA LEU A 57 9.26 8.42 -14.28
C LEU A 57 9.54 6.95 -13.92
N LEU A 58 9.90 6.12 -14.90
CA LEU A 58 10.20 4.70 -14.69
C LEU A 58 11.40 4.51 -13.77
N ASN A 59 12.46 5.31 -13.94
CA ASN A 59 13.61 5.27 -13.06
C ASN A 59 13.25 5.66 -11.63
N ALA A 60 12.45 6.72 -11.45
CA ALA A 60 12.06 7.16 -10.11
C ALA A 60 11.16 6.15 -9.39
N LEU A 61 10.19 5.57 -10.10
CA LEU A 61 9.16 4.72 -9.49
C LEU A 61 9.53 3.24 -9.47
N ILE A 62 10.06 2.68 -10.57
CA ILE A 62 10.43 1.26 -10.64
C ILE A 62 11.88 1.07 -10.17
N ALA A 63 12.85 1.69 -10.83
CA ALA A 63 14.25 1.47 -10.44
C ALA A 63 14.56 2.04 -9.04
N GLY A 64 13.85 3.08 -8.61
CA GLY A 64 14.05 3.77 -7.33
C GLY A 64 13.12 3.32 -6.21
N LEU A 65 11.82 3.67 -6.30
CA LEU A 65 10.88 3.41 -5.20
C LEU A 65 10.59 1.91 -5.02
N TRP A 66 10.23 1.21 -6.09
CA TRP A 66 9.89 -0.21 -6.04
C TRP A 66 11.02 -1.06 -5.49
N ASN A 67 12.24 -0.89 -6.01
CA ASN A 67 13.41 -1.65 -5.53
C ASN A 67 13.69 -1.45 -4.05
N ARG A 68 13.56 -0.23 -3.52
CA ARG A 68 13.68 0.02 -2.08
C ARG A 68 12.57 -0.65 -1.28
N LEU A 69 11.34 -0.65 -1.79
CA LEU A 69 10.23 -1.31 -1.12
C LEU A 69 10.37 -2.84 -1.12
N ALA A 70 11.03 -3.42 -2.12
CA ALA A 70 11.28 -4.86 -2.19
C ALA A 70 12.15 -5.37 -1.04
N GLU A 71 12.98 -4.52 -0.43
CA GLU A 71 13.77 -4.86 0.75
C GLU A 71 12.90 -5.26 1.96
N HIS A 72 11.63 -4.83 1.99
CA HIS A 72 10.68 -5.15 3.07
C HIS A 72 10.10 -6.57 2.99
N GLN A 73 10.45 -7.35 1.95
CA GLN A 73 10.18 -8.78 1.89
C GLN A 73 11.02 -9.60 2.89
N SER A 74 11.91 -8.94 3.64
CA SER A 74 12.75 -9.52 4.69
C SER A 74 12.26 -9.12 6.07
N SER A 75 12.18 -10.08 6.99
CA SER A 75 11.86 -9.80 8.40
C SER A 75 12.89 -8.91 9.10
N ARG A 76 14.09 -8.76 8.50
CA ARG A 76 15.15 -7.87 9.01
C ARG A 76 14.89 -6.39 8.71
N ASN A 77 14.01 -6.08 7.75
CA ASN A 77 13.70 -4.71 7.34
C ASN A 77 12.18 -4.49 7.26
N PRO A 78 11.45 -4.49 8.39
CA PRO A 78 10.00 -4.36 8.36
C PRO A 78 9.57 -3.00 7.78
N PHE A 79 8.53 -3.02 6.96
CA PHE A 79 7.91 -1.81 6.40
C PHE A 79 7.27 -0.96 7.50
N ARG A 80 7.32 0.36 7.32
CA ARG A 80 6.67 1.36 8.18
C ARG A 80 5.85 2.34 7.36
N LEU A 81 4.69 2.70 7.90
CA LEU A 81 3.78 3.69 7.31
C LEU A 81 4.36 5.10 7.43
N ILE A 82 3.86 6.04 6.63
CA ILE A 82 4.40 7.41 6.67
C ILE A 82 4.17 8.04 8.04
N ARG A 83 5.18 8.71 8.61
CA ARG A 83 5.04 9.49 9.84
C ARG A 83 5.00 10.97 9.50
N PHE A 84 4.09 11.70 10.12
CA PHE A 84 3.91 13.13 9.93
C PHE A 84 3.27 13.72 11.20
N GLU A 85 3.41 15.03 11.36
CA GLU A 85 2.78 15.76 12.46
C GLU A 85 1.27 15.86 12.24
N VAL A 86 0.51 15.63 13.31
CA VAL A 86 -0.95 15.63 13.27
C VAL A 86 -1.44 16.79 14.12
N ALA A 87 -2.11 17.75 13.47
CA ALA A 87 -2.82 18.79 14.19
C ALA A 87 -3.95 18.15 15.01
N GLN A 88 -4.09 18.56 16.28
CA GLN A 88 -5.17 18.10 17.17
C GLN A 88 -6.46 18.89 16.89
N THR A 89 -6.84 18.94 15.62
CA THR A 89 -8.07 19.56 15.11
C THR A 89 -8.89 18.50 14.41
N ARG A 90 -10.19 18.73 14.24
CA ARG A 90 -11.08 17.84 13.50
C ARG A 90 -10.51 17.48 12.13
N GLU A 91 -10.03 18.47 11.40
CA GLU A 91 -9.42 18.30 10.08
C GLU A 91 -8.12 17.48 10.16
N GLY A 92 -7.28 17.72 11.17
CA GLY A 92 -6.02 17.01 11.36
C GLY A 92 -6.22 15.53 11.70
N VAL A 93 -7.14 15.21 12.61
CA VAL A 93 -7.47 13.82 12.96
C VAL A 93 -8.13 13.11 11.79
N LYS A 94 -9.03 13.78 11.06
CA LYS A 94 -9.63 13.25 9.83
C LYS A 94 -8.57 12.94 8.79
N HIS A 95 -7.63 13.85 8.58
CA HIS A 95 -6.54 13.66 7.64
C HIS A 95 -5.67 12.45 8.04
N LEU A 96 -5.35 12.29 9.33
CA LEU A 96 -4.65 11.11 9.82
C LEU A 96 -5.41 9.81 9.49
N ALA A 97 -6.72 9.77 9.75
CA ALA A 97 -7.54 8.60 9.46
C ALA A 97 -7.60 8.30 7.96
N LEU A 98 -7.74 9.34 7.13
CA LEU A 98 -7.77 9.22 5.67
C LEU A 98 -6.47 8.66 5.12
N VAL A 99 -5.31 9.19 5.54
CA VAL A 99 -4.00 8.70 5.11
C VAL A 99 -3.84 7.21 5.44
N ARG A 100 -4.22 6.79 6.65
CA ARG A 100 -4.13 5.37 7.04
C ARG A 100 -5.08 4.48 6.25
N ARG A 101 -6.29 4.96 5.97
CA ARG A 101 -7.25 4.22 5.14
C ARG A 101 -6.71 4.04 3.72
N GLN A 102 -6.18 5.11 3.12
CA GLN A 102 -5.57 5.09 1.79
C GLN A 102 -4.35 4.18 1.73
N GLU A 103 -3.50 4.16 2.75
CA GLU A 103 -2.38 3.20 2.81
C GLU A 103 -2.86 1.74 2.84
N LEU A 104 -3.93 1.43 3.58
CA LEU A 104 -4.56 0.10 3.59
C LEU A 104 -5.18 -0.24 2.24
N ASP A 105 -5.93 0.70 1.65
CA ASP A 105 -6.54 0.56 0.32
C ASP A 105 -5.46 0.24 -0.73
N GLY A 106 -4.41 1.07 -0.78
CA GLY A 106 -3.27 0.87 -1.67
C GLY A 106 -2.64 -0.52 -1.49
N PHE A 107 -2.37 -0.94 -0.25
CA PHE A 107 -1.78 -2.25 0.01
C PHE A 107 -2.62 -3.41 -0.53
N VAL A 108 -3.93 -3.39 -0.26
CA VAL A 108 -4.84 -4.46 -0.67
C VAL A 108 -5.00 -4.47 -2.19
N GLU A 109 -5.21 -3.32 -2.82
CA GLU A 109 -5.31 -3.19 -4.27
C GLU A 109 -4.03 -3.64 -4.97
N GLY A 110 -2.86 -3.29 -4.43
CA GLY A 110 -1.57 -3.75 -4.95
C GLY A 110 -1.42 -5.27 -4.86
N LEU A 111 -1.82 -5.85 -3.73
CA LEU A 111 -1.70 -7.29 -3.46
C LEU A 111 -2.55 -8.13 -4.40
N PHE A 112 -3.78 -7.69 -4.69
CA PHE A 112 -4.70 -8.37 -5.59
C PHE A 112 -4.43 -8.03 -7.06
N GLY A 113 -4.00 -6.80 -7.35
CA GLY A 113 -3.89 -6.30 -8.71
C GLY A 113 -5.22 -6.41 -9.46
N PRO A 114 -5.26 -6.98 -10.68
CA PRO A 114 -6.50 -7.16 -11.43
C PRO A 114 -7.37 -8.34 -10.93
N GLU A 115 -6.85 -9.18 -10.03
CA GLU A 115 -7.53 -10.39 -9.59
C GLU A 115 -8.66 -10.07 -8.59
N LYS A 116 -9.85 -10.64 -8.78
CA LYS A 116 -10.94 -10.55 -7.81
C LYS A 116 -10.73 -11.44 -6.59
N HIS A 117 -10.05 -12.57 -6.81
CA HIS A 117 -9.77 -13.57 -5.79
C HIS A 117 -8.35 -14.08 -5.97
N ILE A 118 -7.61 -14.19 -4.87
CA ILE A 118 -6.28 -14.77 -4.85
C ILE A 118 -6.19 -15.82 -3.74
N ASN A 119 -5.43 -16.88 -4.00
CA ASN A 119 -5.14 -17.88 -2.98
C ASN A 119 -4.09 -17.33 -2.02
N LEU A 120 -4.52 -17.01 -0.80
CA LEU A 120 -3.66 -16.50 0.26
C LEU A 120 -3.25 -17.62 1.22
N PRO A 121 -2.00 -17.64 1.69
CA PRO A 121 -1.63 -18.43 2.85
C PRO A 121 -2.49 -18.02 4.05
N GLU A 122 -2.84 -18.98 4.91
CA GLU A 122 -3.73 -18.76 6.06
C GLU A 122 -3.30 -17.55 6.92
N ARG A 123 -1.99 -17.41 7.17
CA ARG A 123 -1.45 -16.31 7.95
C ARG A 123 -1.65 -14.94 7.27
N ALA A 124 -1.51 -14.86 5.94
CA ALA A 124 -1.80 -13.64 5.20
C ALA A 124 -3.31 -13.34 5.19
N HIS A 125 -4.15 -14.38 5.05
CA HIS A 125 -5.60 -14.25 5.09
C HIS A 125 -6.10 -13.67 6.43
N LYS A 126 -5.61 -14.20 7.56
CA LYS A 126 -5.92 -13.67 8.90
C LYS A 126 -5.46 -12.22 9.06
N ALA A 127 -4.25 -11.90 8.62
CA ALA A 127 -3.73 -10.53 8.66
C ALA A 127 -4.60 -9.55 7.87
N LEU A 128 -5.02 -9.92 6.65
CA LEU A 128 -5.94 -9.10 5.86
C LEU A 128 -7.32 -8.92 6.51
N GLY A 129 -7.80 -9.92 7.25
CA GLY A 129 -9.03 -9.77 8.05
C GLY A 129 -8.92 -8.65 9.08
N VAL A 130 -7.83 -8.62 9.84
CA VAL A 130 -7.54 -7.54 10.81
C VAL A 130 -7.39 -6.20 10.09
N LEU A 131 -6.68 -6.15 8.96
CA LEU A 131 -6.55 -4.91 8.18
C LEU A 131 -7.90 -4.40 7.69
N ALA A 132 -8.82 -5.28 7.28
CA ALA A 132 -10.17 -4.91 6.84
C ALA A 132 -11.01 -4.32 7.98
N GLU A 133 -10.91 -4.87 9.20
CA GLU A 133 -11.56 -4.33 10.40
C GLU A 133 -11.04 -2.92 10.72
N ILE A 134 -9.71 -2.74 10.74
CA ILE A 134 -9.10 -1.43 11.02
C ILE A 134 -9.49 -0.42 9.93
N ARG A 135 -9.52 -0.84 8.67
CA ARG A 135 -9.99 -0.01 7.56
C ARG A 135 -11.43 0.47 7.79
N ALA A 136 -12.33 -0.40 8.25
CA ALA A 136 -13.70 -0.05 8.58
C ALA A 136 -13.77 0.93 9.76
N MET A 137 -12.96 0.74 10.80
CA MET A 137 -12.85 1.68 11.92
C MET A 137 -12.40 3.07 11.46
N LEU A 138 -11.38 3.14 10.60
CA LEU A 138 -10.90 4.41 10.05
C LEU A 138 -11.95 5.11 9.19
N ALA A 139 -12.73 4.35 8.40
CA ALA A 139 -13.87 4.90 7.68
C ALA A 139 -14.94 5.48 8.63
N GLY A 140 -15.21 4.80 9.75
CA GLY A 140 -16.09 5.30 10.80
C GLY A 140 -15.61 6.61 11.41
N VAL A 141 -14.31 6.73 11.69
CA VAL A 141 -13.69 7.98 12.18
C VAL A 141 -13.84 9.11 11.17
N ILE A 142 -13.59 8.85 9.89
CA ILE A 142 -13.72 9.87 8.84
C ILE A 142 -15.17 10.37 8.77
N ASN A 143 -16.14 9.45 8.72
CA ASN A 143 -17.57 9.80 8.68
C ASN A 143 -18.01 10.60 9.92
N LEU A 144 -17.52 10.23 11.11
CA LEU A 144 -17.80 10.94 12.35
C LEU A 144 -17.26 12.37 12.31
N LEU A 145 -16.05 12.56 11.78
CA LEU A 145 -15.38 13.86 11.74
C LEU A 145 -15.88 14.75 10.60
N ASP A 146 -16.44 14.18 9.53
CA ASP A 146 -17.12 14.93 8.46
C ASP A 146 -18.47 15.51 8.92
N ASP A 147 -19.12 14.90 9.91
CA ASP A 147 -20.34 15.43 10.49
C ASP A 147 -20.04 16.57 11.49
N SER A 148 -20.18 17.80 11.00
CA SER A 148 -19.98 19.04 11.78
C SER A 148 -20.96 19.21 12.96
N SER A 149 -22.06 18.45 12.99
CA SER A 149 -23.02 18.49 14.11
C SER A 149 -22.53 17.69 15.33
N LYS A 150 -21.56 16.80 15.17
CA LYS A 150 -20.99 15.99 16.25
C LYS A 150 -20.05 16.84 17.10
N PRO A 151 -19.99 16.64 18.42
CA PRO A 151 -18.97 17.29 19.25
C PRO A 151 -17.56 16.80 18.85
N ALA A 152 -16.56 17.67 19.01
CA ALA A 152 -15.14 17.35 18.82
C ALA A 152 -14.32 18.12 19.86
N GLU A 153 -14.53 17.76 21.12
CA GLU A 153 -13.80 18.38 22.21
C GLU A 153 -12.29 18.10 22.07
N PRO A 154 -11.41 19.04 22.47
CA PRO A 154 -9.97 18.89 22.29
C PRO A 154 -9.39 17.59 22.89
N ASP A 155 -9.88 17.18 24.06
CA ASP A 155 -9.43 15.95 24.72
C ASP A 155 -9.88 14.68 23.96
N ASP A 156 -11.10 14.66 23.42
CA ASP A 156 -11.59 13.55 22.59
C ASP A 156 -10.76 13.40 21.31
N LEU A 157 -10.44 14.53 20.66
CA LEU A 157 -9.60 14.55 19.46
C LEU A 157 -8.19 14.02 19.76
N LYS A 158 -7.61 14.43 20.89
CA LYS A 158 -6.30 13.96 21.35
C LYS A 158 -6.28 12.46 21.62
N ASP A 159 -7.32 11.93 22.25
CA ASP A 159 -7.45 10.50 22.50
C ASP A 159 -7.69 9.71 21.21
N MET A 160 -8.42 10.29 20.26
CA MET A 160 -8.59 9.70 18.93
C MET A 160 -7.28 9.59 18.16
N VAL A 161 -6.42 10.62 18.21
CA VAL A 161 -5.06 10.55 17.64
C VAL A 161 -4.26 9.40 18.25
N ARG A 162 -4.27 9.28 19.58
CA ARG A 162 -3.57 8.19 20.29
C ARG A 162 -4.10 6.81 19.87
N ASN A 163 -5.41 6.68 19.70
CA ASN A 163 -6.02 5.42 19.27
C ASN A 163 -5.63 5.07 17.83
N ILE A 164 -5.64 6.02 16.90
CA ILE A 164 -5.20 5.79 15.53
C ILE A 164 -3.70 5.45 15.48
N GLN A 165 -2.88 6.05 16.34
CA GLN A 165 -1.45 5.70 16.47
C GLN A 165 -1.25 4.26 16.97
N LYS A 166 -2.06 3.79 17.93
CA LYS A 166 -2.05 2.37 18.35
C LYS A 166 -2.49 1.45 17.21
N LEU A 167 -3.55 1.79 16.49
CA LEU A 167 -3.99 1.05 15.30
C LEU A 167 -2.91 1.01 14.22
N THR A 168 -2.15 2.09 14.03
CA THR A 168 -1.03 2.16 13.08
C THR A 168 0.03 1.10 13.37
N ILE A 169 0.33 0.82 14.63
CA ILE A 169 1.29 -0.23 15.03
C ILE A 169 0.76 -1.63 14.64
N ILE A 170 -0.55 -1.86 14.82
CA ILE A 170 -1.21 -3.11 14.43
C ILE A 170 -1.19 -3.25 12.91
N VAL A 171 -1.54 -2.19 12.17
CA VAL A 171 -1.48 -2.18 10.70
C VAL A 171 -0.09 -2.53 10.19
N GLU A 172 0.96 -1.90 10.71
CA GLU A 172 2.33 -2.23 10.32
C GLU A 172 2.66 -3.70 10.60
N THR A 173 2.22 -4.23 11.75
CA THR A 173 2.45 -5.64 12.12
C THR A 173 1.76 -6.61 11.17
N GLU A 174 0.50 -6.35 10.83
CA GLU A 174 -0.30 -7.20 9.96
C GLU A 174 0.11 -7.09 8.49
N MET A 175 0.45 -5.88 8.01
CA MET A 175 1.04 -5.70 6.67
C MET A 175 2.34 -6.48 6.52
N ASN A 176 3.26 -6.36 7.48
CA ASN A 176 4.51 -7.13 7.46
C ASN A 176 4.25 -8.64 7.54
N THR A 177 3.24 -9.07 8.31
CA THR A 177 2.82 -10.48 8.35
C THR A 177 2.34 -10.98 6.99
N ALA A 178 1.46 -10.21 6.32
CA ALA A 178 0.98 -10.55 4.98
C ALA A 178 2.11 -10.57 3.94
N ILE A 179 3.02 -9.57 3.98
CA ILE A 179 4.18 -9.47 3.08
C ILE A 179 5.06 -10.71 3.19
N LEU A 180 5.48 -11.07 4.40
CA LEU A 180 6.38 -12.20 4.61
C LEU A 180 5.71 -13.53 4.25
N SER A 181 4.43 -13.67 4.59
CA SER A 181 3.68 -14.90 4.33
C SER A 181 3.46 -15.11 2.82
N CYS A 182 3.05 -14.09 2.09
CA CYS A 182 2.84 -14.19 0.63
C CYS A 182 4.17 -14.35 -0.12
N THR A 183 5.22 -13.62 0.29
CA THR A 183 6.56 -13.76 -0.29
C THR A 183 7.07 -15.19 -0.14
N ARG A 184 6.92 -15.81 1.05
CA ARG A 184 7.30 -17.21 1.27
C ARG A 184 6.52 -18.16 0.37
N ALA A 185 5.21 -17.98 0.26
CA ALA A 185 4.38 -18.84 -0.59
C ALA A 185 4.75 -18.74 -2.08
N ARG A 186 5.01 -17.52 -2.57
CA ARG A 186 5.49 -17.30 -3.94
C ARG A 186 6.83 -17.99 -4.20
N ARG A 187 7.77 -17.92 -3.26
CA ARG A 187 9.07 -18.61 -3.37
C ARG A 187 8.89 -20.13 -3.42
N GLN A 188 8.05 -20.68 -2.56
CA GLN A 188 7.77 -22.12 -2.55
C GLN A 188 7.11 -22.61 -3.84
N LEU A 189 6.24 -21.80 -4.44
CA LEU A 189 5.65 -22.10 -5.74
C LEU A 189 6.71 -22.11 -6.85
N LEU A 190 7.61 -21.12 -6.85
CA LEU A 190 8.72 -21.05 -7.81
C LEU A 190 9.66 -22.26 -7.73
N GLU A 191 9.95 -22.74 -6.51
CA GLU A 191 10.79 -23.94 -6.29
C GLU A 191 10.15 -25.23 -6.83
N GLN A 192 8.82 -25.26 -7.02
CA GLN A 192 8.09 -26.42 -7.52
C GLN A 192 7.95 -26.44 -9.05
N ILE A 193 8.27 -25.35 -9.75
CA ILE A 193 8.23 -25.29 -11.21
C ILE A 193 9.44 -26.06 -11.77
N PRO A 194 9.26 -27.12 -12.58
CA PRO A 194 10.37 -27.86 -13.16
C PRO A 194 11.26 -26.93 -13.99
N ALA A 195 12.57 -26.93 -13.71
CA ALA A 195 13.53 -26.20 -14.52
C ALA A 195 13.50 -26.77 -15.95
N THR A 196 12.85 -26.07 -16.88
CA THR A 196 12.93 -26.42 -18.29
C THR A 196 14.34 -26.10 -18.74
N LYS A 197 15.18 -27.12 -18.95
CA LYS A 197 16.51 -26.93 -19.55
C LYS A 197 16.31 -26.21 -20.89
N PRO A 198 17.06 -25.13 -21.18
CA PRO A 198 17.01 -24.53 -22.50
C PRO A 198 17.42 -25.58 -23.53
N THR A 199 16.56 -25.81 -24.50
CA THR A 199 16.89 -26.61 -25.67
C THR A 199 17.84 -25.75 -26.49
N LEU A 200 19.13 -26.10 -26.48
CA LEU A 200 20.11 -25.52 -27.40
C LEU A 200 19.70 -25.96 -28.81
N HIS A 201 19.22 -25.01 -29.61
CA HIS A 201 19.05 -25.15 -31.06
C HIS A 201 20.32 -24.68 -31.78
#